data_AF-A0A6B2XJH7-F1
#
_entry.id   AF-A0A6B2XJH7-F1
#
_cell.length_a   1.000
_cell.length_b   1.000
_cell.length_c   1.000
_cell.angle_alpha   90.00
_cell.angle_beta   90.00
_cell.angle_gamma   90.00
#
_symmetry.space_group_name_H-M   'P 1'
#
loop_
_entity.id
_entity.type
_entity.pdbx_description
1 polymer ?
#
loop_
_entity_poly.entity_id
_entity_poly.type
_entity_poly.pdbx_seq_one_letter_code
_entity_poly.pdbx_strand_id
1 'polypeptide(L)' 'LGGKWFNPEQPQKGRLVVRDLWLKPGQYTVDVYACQAGVLDAWEGAWRFEVLPDLPYPEFTEASSTEKGMVFVNFEYEGA' A
#
# COMPACT_ATOMS: atom_id res chain seq x y z
N LEU A 1 -15.76 -7.24 20.16
CA LEU A 1 -14.77 -6.29 19.60
C LEU A 1 -13.80 -5.93 20.72
N GLY A 2 -12.65 -6.61 20.78
CA GLY A 2 -11.66 -6.36 21.83
C GLY A 2 -10.67 -5.31 21.37
N GLY A 3 -10.64 -4.16 22.03
CA GLY A 3 -9.55 -3.20 21.86
C GLY A 3 -8.30 -3.76 22.56
N LYS A 4 -7.16 -3.70 21.89
CA LYS A 4 -5.87 -4.03 22.49
C LYS A 4 -5.25 -2.75 23.05
N TRP A 5 -4.99 -2.74 24.36
CA TRP A 5 -4.27 -1.64 25.00
C TRP A 5 -2.76 -1.83 24.80
N PHE A 6 -2.10 -0.85 24.20
CA PHE A 6 -0.65 -0.86 24.01
C PHE A 6 0.01 -0.08 25.15
N ASN A 7 1.03 -0.67 25.78
CA ASN A 7 1.79 0.02 26.82
C ASN A 7 2.66 1.12 26.18
N PRO A 8 2.49 2.41 26.55
CA PRO A 8 3.27 3.51 25.98
C PRO A 8 4.76 3.46 26.34
N GLU A 9 5.15 2.77 27.41
CA GLU A 9 6.57 2.62 27.79
C GLU A 9 7.30 1.56 26.97
N GLN A 10 6.56 0.77 26.17
CA GLN A 10 7.14 -0.26 25.33
C GLN A 10 7.06 0.14 23.86
N PRO A 11 8.19 0.10 23.12
CA PRO A 11 8.17 0.41 21.70
C PRO A 11 7.33 -0.61 20.95
N GLN A 12 6.31 -0.13 20.25
CA GLN A 12 5.46 -0.96 19.40
C GLN A 12 6.04 -1.00 17.99
N LYS A 13 6.14 -2.20 17.41
CA LYS A 13 6.56 -2.40 16.02
C LYS A 13 5.46 -3.14 15.27
N GLY A 14 4.95 -2.53 14.21
CA GLY A 14 4.03 -3.17 13.26
C GLY A 14 4.73 -3.44 11.93
N ARG A 15 4.25 -4.46 11.21
CA ARG A 15 4.66 -4.73 9.82
C ARG A 15 3.41 -4.97 8.99
N LEU A 16 3.19 -4.11 7.99
CA LEU A 16 2.19 -4.32 6.95
C LEU A 16 2.89 -4.87 5.71
N VAL A 17 2.38 -5.97 5.16
CA VAL A 17 2.88 -6.55 3.91
C VAL A 17 1.71 -6.64 2.94
N VAL A 18 1.76 -5.86 1.87
CA VAL A 18 0.80 -5.97 0.76
C VAL A 18 1.52 -6.69 -0.38
N ARG A 19 0.90 -7.75 -0.89
CA ARG A 19 1.45 -8.59 -1.97
C ARG A 19 0.58 -8.44 -3.20
N ASP A 20 1.15 -8.72 -4.36
CA ASP A 20 0.40 -8.73 -5.62
C ASP A 20 -0.37 -7.40 -5.81
N LEU A 21 0.32 -6.30 -5.52
CA LEU A 21 -0.15 -4.96 -5.86
C LEU A 21 -0.16 -4.85 -7.38
N TRP A 22 -1.32 -5.10 -7.96
CA TRP A 22 -1.50 -4.76 -9.35
C TRP A 22 -1.67 -3.22 -9.39
N LEU A 23 -0.72 -2.55 -10.02
CA LEU A 23 -0.70 -1.10 -10.19
C LEU A 23 -0.29 -0.81 -11.63
N LYS A 24 -0.76 0.32 -12.17
CA LYS A 24 -0.29 0.76 -13.47
C LYS A 24 1.15 1.24 -13.34
N PRO A 25 1.94 1.24 -14.42
CA PRO A 25 3.26 1.85 -14.38
C PRO A 25 3.17 3.31 -13.96
N GLY A 26 4.02 3.72 -13.03
CA GLY A 26 3.96 5.07 -12.46
C GLY A 26 4.58 5.16 -11.07
N GLN A 27 4.59 6.38 -10.54
CA GLN A 27 5.12 6.67 -9.22
C GLN A 27 4.00 6.73 -8.21
N TYR A 28 4.18 6.01 -7.11
CA TYR A 28 3.21 5.87 -6.04
C TYR A 28 3.80 6.32 -4.71
N THR A 29 2.95 6.90 -3.87
CA THR A 29 3.25 7.24 -2.48
C THR A 29 2.39 6.40 -1.56
N VAL A 30 2.89 6.16 -0.34
CA VAL A 30 2.17 5.48 0.73
C VAL A 30 1.96 6.49 1.84
N ASP A 31 0.70 6.70 2.19
CA ASP A 31 0.30 7.53 3.33
C ASP A 31 -0.12 6.63 4.48
N VAL A 32 0.34 6.93 5.69
CA VAL A 32 0.06 6.14 6.90
C VAL A 32 -0.69 6.99 7.90
N TYR A 33 -1.77 6.46 8.44
CA TYR A 33 -2.60 7.14 9.43
C TYR A 33 -2.80 6.25 10.67
N ALA A 34 -2.57 6.82 11.86
CA ALA A 34 -2.93 6.19 13.11
C ALA A 34 -4.33 6.66 13.52
N CYS A 35 -5.29 5.75 13.72
CA CYS A 35 -6.70 6.11 13.94
C CYS A 35 -7.31 5.44 15.18
N GLN A 36 -8.23 6.12 15.86
CA GLN A 36 -9.10 5.54 16.90
C GLN A 36 -10.56 5.98 16.73
N ALA A 37 -10.86 7.24 17.05
CA ALA A 37 -12.13 7.91 16.79
C ALA A 37 -11.88 9.20 15.99
N GLY A 38 -11.18 9.04 14.86
CA GLY A 38 -10.52 10.10 14.09
C GLY A 38 -9.07 9.74 13.80
N VAL A 39 -8.39 10.62 13.05
CA VAL A 39 -6.95 10.51 12.77
C VAL A 39 -6.19 11.10 13.95
N LEU A 40 -5.41 10.27 14.63
CA LEU A 40 -4.52 10.67 15.73
C LEU A 40 -3.18 11.19 15.21
N ASP A 41 -2.66 10.56 14.16
CA ASP A 41 -1.41 10.97 13.50
C ASP A 41 -1.46 10.61 12.01
N ALA A 42 -0.73 11.38 11.21
CA ALA A 42 -0.70 11.28 9.76
C ALA A 42 0.72 11.46 9.23
N TRP A 43 1.20 10.46 8.49
CA TRP A 43 2.44 10.50 7.75
C TRP A 43 2.12 10.45 6.26
N GLU A 44 1.95 11.62 5.65
CA GLU A 44 1.79 11.76 4.20
C GLU A 44 3.14 11.52 3.51
N GLY A 45 3.15 10.73 2.45
CA GLY A 45 4.36 10.35 1.73
C GLY A 45 5.35 9.58 2.59
N ALA A 46 4.87 8.80 3.58
CA ALA A 46 5.69 7.96 4.45
C ALA A 46 6.64 7.04 3.66
N TRP A 47 6.25 6.68 2.44
CA TRP A 47 7.13 6.04 1.47
C TRP A 47 6.74 6.40 0.03
N ARG A 48 7.68 6.24 -0.90
CA ARG A 48 7.49 6.35 -2.34
C ARG A 48 8.16 5.16 -3.04
N PHE A 49 7.49 4.62 -4.04
CA PHE A 49 8.04 3.58 -4.91
C PHE A 49 7.59 3.80 -6.36
N GLU A 50 8.28 3.16 -7.28
CA GLU A 50 8.00 3.23 -8.71
C GLU A 50 7.61 1.84 -9.22
N VAL A 51 6.49 1.79 -9.95
CA VAL A 51 6.06 0.61 -10.68
C VAL A 51 6.55 0.78 -12.10
N LEU A 52 7.56 -0.01 -12.47
CA LEU A 52 8.12 0.02 -13.80
C LEU A 52 7.12 -0.56 -14.81
N PRO A 53 7.09 -0.06 -16.06
CA PRO A 53 6.38 -0.69 -17.16
C PRO A 53 7.13 -1.95 -17.57
N ASP A 54 7.05 -2.98 -16.74
CA ASP A 54 7.63 -4.27 -17.06
C ASP A 54 6.66 -4.98 -17.99
N LEU A 55 6.93 -4.92 -19.30
CA LEU A 55 6.32 -5.83 -20.26
C LEU A 55 7.22 -7.07 -20.30
N PRO A 56 6.82 -8.22 -19.71
CA PRO A 56 7.61 -9.46 -19.77
C PRO A 56 7.68 -10.06 -21.19
N TYR A 57 7.10 -9.39 -22.19
CA TYR A 57 7.04 -9.84 -23.58
C TYR A 57 7.71 -8.81 -24.50
N PRO A 58 8.48 -9.23 -25.52
CA PRO A 58 9.10 -8.33 -26.50
C PRO A 58 8.10 -7.57 -27.39
N GLU A 59 6.81 -7.89 -27.29
CA GLU A 59 5.77 -7.41 -28.19
C GLU A 59 5.05 -6.19 -27.61
N PHE A 60 5.10 -5.10 -28.36
CA PHE A 60 4.48 -3.83 -28.05
C PHE A 60 2.96 -3.96 -28.03
N THR A 61 2.35 -3.98 -26.84
CA THR A 61 0.96 -3.53 -26.69
C THR A 61 0.97 -2.04 -26.40
N GLU A 62 0.21 -1.28 -27.18
CA GLU A 62 0.08 0.17 -27.00
C GLU A 62 -0.41 0.52 -25.60
N ALA A 63 0.10 1.62 -25.02
CA ALA A 63 -0.25 2.10 -23.68
C ALA A 63 -1.77 2.29 -23.46
N SER A 64 -2.52 2.47 -24.55
CA SER A 64 -4.00 2.51 -24.58
C SER A 64 -4.67 1.23 -24.06
N SER A 65 -3.96 0.09 -24.06
CA SER A 65 -4.49 -1.21 -23.67
C SER A 65 -4.56 -1.41 -22.16
N THR A 66 -3.67 -0.78 -21.39
CA THR A 66 -3.66 -0.83 -19.92
C THR A 66 -4.35 0.37 -19.27
N GLU A 67 -4.60 1.44 -20.04
CA GLU A 67 -5.16 2.69 -19.55
C GLU A 67 -6.58 2.54 -18.96
N LYS A 68 -7.37 1.58 -19.44
CA LYS A 68 -8.73 1.30 -18.96
C LYS A 68 -8.84 0.12 -17.99
N GLY A 69 -7.73 -0.58 -17.71
CA GLY A 69 -7.71 -1.67 -16.74
C GLY A 69 -7.94 -1.12 -15.34
N MET A 70 -9.00 -1.57 -14.68
CA MET A 70 -9.22 -1.31 -13.25
C MET A 70 -8.56 -2.43 -12.47
N VAL A 71 -7.78 -2.04 -11.48
CA VAL A 71 -6.83 -2.94 -10.87
C VAL A 71 -7.10 -2.99 -9.37
N PHE A 72 -7.45 -4.17 -8.87
CA PHE A 72 -7.77 -4.39 -7.47
C PHE A 72 -6.57 -5.01 -6.75
N VAL A 73 -6.20 -4.40 -5.63
CA VAL A 73 -5.13 -4.86 -4.76
C VAL A 73 -5.60 -6.02 -3.89
N ASN A 74 -4.80 -7.09 -3.87
CA ASN A 74 -4.91 -8.13 -2.85
C ASN A 74 -4.09 -7.68 -1.62
N PHE A 75 -4.66 -7.68 -0.41
CA PHE A 75 -3.89 -7.36 0.79
C PHE A 75 -4.25 -8.29 1.93
N GLU A 76 -3.24 -8.69 2.68
CA GLU A 76 -3.38 -9.43 3.93
C GLU A 76 -2.88 -8.55 5.08
N TYR A 77 -3.70 -8.39 6.12
CA TYR A 77 -3.35 -7.66 7.33
C TYR A 77 -3.30 -8.64 8.49
N GLU A 78 -2.11 -8.80 9.08
CA GLU A 78 -1.93 -9.64 10.27
C GLU A 78 -1.68 -8.73 11.47
N GLY A 79 -2.65 -8.68 12.39
CA GLY A 79 -2.60 -7.94 13.65
C GLY A 79 -2.45 -8.89 14.84
N ALA A 80 -1.47 -8.60 15.71
CA ALA A 80 -1.22 -9.36 16.94
C ALA A 80 -2.17 -8.98 18.06
#